data_AF-A0A644YYR6-F1
#
_entry.id   AF-A0A644YYR6-F1
#
_cell.length_a   1.000
_cell.length_b   1.000
_cell.length_c   1.000
_cell.angle_alpha   90.00
_cell.angle_beta   90.00
_cell.angle_gamma   90.00
#
_symmetry.space_group_name_H-M   'P 1'
#
loop_
_entity.id
_entity.type
_entity.pdbx_description
1 polymer ?
#
loop_
_entity_poly.entity_id
_entity_poly.type
_entity_poly.pdbx_seq_one_letter_code
_entity_poly.pdbx_strand_id
1 'polypeptide(L)'
;MVSDDLDLLALAEKSSANDLAFLIRAKEDTKRLMKQSPTRDNITAFNRAKAAVADEVARLQGGGGTAVKVLKTQLDAVEFLTNQGFKLSKSKFGRDVNDGKVATTVEGFFEDGALLAYASLHLTPLAKAENKALTDATVNRVSADADLKRLTAERARLKLEKEQGLLMPRAQYEEDLAARAMFFKSEVDSFGFRKAGEIIALVNGDESKLPDLLKWWAAQTADWMDAWASDRQFAASDEDIEELGED
;
A
#
# COMPACT_ATOMS: atom_id res chain seq x y z
N MET A 1 -27.17 -11.74 -32.18
CA MET A 1 -25.80 -11.22 -32.03
C MET A 1 -24.79 -12.37 -31.97
N VAL A 2 -24.90 -13.37 -32.88
CA VAL A 2 -24.09 -14.62 -32.90
C VAL A 2 -23.40 -14.80 -34.27
N SER A 3 -23.67 -13.92 -35.24
CA SER A 3 -23.20 -14.06 -36.62
C SER A 3 -21.79 -13.48 -36.86
N ASP A 4 -21.40 -12.42 -36.14
CA ASP A 4 -20.10 -11.74 -36.36
C ASP A 4 -18.91 -12.56 -35.83
N ASP A 5 -19.07 -13.24 -34.69
CA ASP A 5 -17.97 -14.02 -34.08
C ASP A 5 -17.61 -15.27 -34.92
N LEU A 6 -18.59 -15.87 -35.60
CA LEU A 6 -18.35 -16.99 -36.52
C LEU A 6 -17.60 -16.55 -37.78
N ASP A 7 -17.86 -15.32 -38.25
CA ASP A 7 -17.21 -14.77 -39.44
C ASP A 7 -15.75 -14.36 -39.14
N LEU A 8 -15.48 -13.84 -37.93
CA LEU A 8 -14.13 -13.53 -37.46
C LEU A 8 -13.26 -14.78 -37.26
N LEU A 9 -13.83 -15.87 -36.74
CA LEU A 9 -13.11 -17.14 -36.61
C LEU A 9 -12.79 -17.75 -37.98
N ALA A 10 -13.74 -17.70 -38.93
CA ALA A 10 -13.51 -18.16 -40.30
C ALA A 10 -12.46 -17.32 -41.04
N LEU A 11 -12.40 -16.01 -40.78
CA LEU A 11 -11.33 -15.13 -41.29
C LEU A 11 -9.98 -15.44 -40.65
N ALA A 12 -9.93 -15.71 -39.35
CA ALA A 12 -8.70 -16.08 -38.64
C ALA A 12 -8.14 -17.41 -39.13
N GLU A 13 -8.99 -18.41 -39.39
CA GLU A 13 -8.56 -19.70 -39.96
C GLU A 13 -7.99 -19.53 -41.38
N LYS A 14 -8.65 -18.75 -42.24
CA LYS A 14 -8.13 -18.40 -43.58
C LYS A 14 -6.83 -17.60 -43.54
N SER A 15 -6.66 -16.70 -42.58
CA SER A 15 -5.40 -15.96 -42.36
C SER A 15 -4.27 -16.94 -42.00
N SER A 16 -4.55 -17.85 -41.06
CA SER A 16 -3.59 -18.82 -40.56
C SER A 16 -3.10 -19.80 -41.63
N ALA A 17 -3.92 -20.11 -42.63
CA ALA A 17 -3.53 -20.91 -43.79
C ALA A 17 -2.53 -20.19 -44.73
N ASN A 18 -2.59 -18.86 -44.79
CA ASN A 18 -1.68 -18.03 -45.58
C ASN A 18 -0.43 -17.55 -44.80
N ASP A 19 -0.47 -17.60 -43.47
CA ASP A 19 0.61 -17.13 -42.60
C ASP A 19 1.91 -17.92 -42.79
N LEU A 20 1.84 -19.24 -42.97
CA LEU A 20 3.02 -20.07 -43.25
C LEU A 20 3.72 -19.63 -44.55
N ALA A 21 2.97 -19.35 -45.61
CA ALA A 21 3.54 -18.91 -46.89
C ALA A 21 4.21 -17.53 -46.77
N PHE A 22 3.65 -16.63 -45.96
CA PHE A 22 4.23 -15.32 -45.67
C PHE A 22 5.51 -15.45 -44.83
N LEU A 23 5.50 -16.27 -43.78
CA LEU A 23 6.64 -16.49 -42.91
C LEU A 23 7.82 -17.17 -43.64
N ILE A 24 7.53 -18.08 -44.56
CA ILE A 24 8.55 -18.70 -45.43
C ILE A 24 9.21 -17.65 -46.33
N ARG A 25 8.43 -16.72 -46.91
CA ARG A 25 8.97 -15.61 -47.71
C ARG A 25 9.84 -14.67 -46.85
N ALA A 26 9.36 -14.28 -45.68
CA ALA A 26 10.11 -13.45 -44.74
C ALA A 26 11.43 -14.09 -44.27
N LYS A 27 11.45 -15.42 -44.10
CA LYS A 27 12.66 -16.19 -43.79
C LYS A 27 13.66 -16.18 -44.95
N GLU A 28 13.22 -16.31 -46.20
CA GLU A 28 14.13 -16.24 -47.36
C GLU A 28 14.68 -14.83 -47.58
N ASP A 29 13.89 -13.78 -47.32
CA ASP A 29 14.37 -12.39 -47.41
C ASP A 29 15.41 -12.06 -46.33
N THR A 30 15.17 -12.45 -45.08
CA THR A 30 16.14 -12.26 -43.98
C THR A 30 17.41 -13.08 -44.18
N LYS A 31 17.31 -14.29 -44.77
CA LYS A 31 18.46 -15.12 -45.18
C LYS A 31 19.30 -14.48 -46.28
N ARG A 32 18.65 -13.81 -47.25
CA ARG A 32 19.35 -13.06 -48.32
C ARG A 32 20.11 -11.86 -47.73
N LEU A 33 19.50 -11.12 -46.81
CA LEU A 33 20.13 -9.99 -46.13
C LEU A 33 21.31 -10.43 -45.25
N MET A 34 21.17 -11.55 -44.52
CA MET A 34 22.27 -12.15 -43.76
C MET A 34 23.46 -12.54 -44.64
N LYS A 35 23.20 -13.08 -45.84
CA LYS A 35 24.26 -13.46 -46.80
C LYS A 35 24.97 -12.25 -47.42
N GLN A 36 24.26 -11.15 -47.64
CA GLN A 36 24.81 -9.93 -48.23
C GLN A 36 25.55 -9.07 -47.20
N SER A 37 25.06 -9.01 -45.96
CA SER A 37 25.69 -8.26 -44.87
C SER A 37 25.49 -8.97 -43.53
N PRO A 38 26.51 -9.70 -43.03
CA PRO A 38 26.43 -10.47 -41.78
C PRO A 38 26.52 -9.58 -40.53
N THR A 39 25.60 -8.64 -40.37
CA THR A 39 25.50 -7.82 -39.14
C THR A 39 24.76 -8.59 -38.04
N ARG A 40 24.98 -8.19 -36.78
CA ARG A 40 24.30 -8.79 -35.60
C ARG A 40 22.78 -8.69 -35.71
N ASP A 41 22.28 -7.62 -36.29
CA ASP A 41 20.84 -7.39 -36.47
C ASP A 41 20.25 -8.29 -37.56
N ASN A 42 20.97 -8.52 -38.65
CA ASN A 42 20.51 -9.43 -39.71
C ASN A 42 20.52 -10.90 -39.26
N ILE A 43 21.49 -11.30 -38.43
CA ILE A 43 21.56 -12.64 -37.83
C ILE A 43 20.39 -12.84 -36.85
N THR A 44 20.08 -11.85 -36.01
CA THR A 44 18.96 -11.95 -35.06
C THR A 44 17.61 -11.93 -35.78
N ALA A 45 17.44 -11.14 -36.84
CA ALA A 45 16.25 -11.13 -37.69
C ALA A 45 16.01 -12.49 -38.37
N PHE A 46 17.06 -13.12 -38.91
CA PHE A 46 16.95 -14.47 -39.50
C PHE A 46 16.58 -15.54 -38.47
N ASN A 47 17.18 -15.49 -37.26
CA ASN A 47 16.84 -16.44 -36.20
C ASN A 47 15.38 -16.28 -35.72
N ARG A 48 14.87 -15.05 -35.64
CA ARG A 48 13.45 -14.78 -35.34
C ARG A 48 12.51 -15.31 -36.42
N ALA A 49 12.82 -15.05 -37.69
CA ALA A 49 12.02 -15.57 -38.81
C ALA A 49 12.06 -17.11 -38.89
N LYS A 50 13.20 -17.73 -38.54
CA LYS A 50 13.33 -19.20 -38.44
C LYS A 50 12.50 -19.77 -37.29
N ALA A 51 12.48 -19.12 -36.12
CA ALA A 51 11.67 -19.52 -34.98
C ALA A 51 10.17 -19.42 -35.30
N ALA A 52 9.72 -18.28 -35.87
CA ALA A 52 8.32 -18.09 -36.25
C ALA A 52 7.81 -19.14 -37.26
N VAL A 53 8.64 -19.54 -38.25
CA VAL A 53 8.29 -20.64 -39.16
C VAL A 53 8.23 -21.98 -38.43
N ALA A 54 9.13 -22.25 -37.49
CA ALA A 54 9.12 -23.50 -36.73
C ALA A 54 7.91 -23.61 -35.81
N ASP A 55 7.52 -22.51 -35.16
CA ASP A 55 6.33 -22.43 -34.31
C ASP A 55 5.05 -22.62 -35.14
N GLU A 56 4.97 -22.02 -36.32
CA GLU A 56 3.82 -22.16 -37.22
C GLU A 56 3.74 -23.58 -37.84
N VAL A 57 4.87 -24.18 -38.18
CA VAL A 57 4.92 -25.59 -38.61
C VAL A 57 4.55 -26.54 -37.47
N ALA A 58 4.98 -26.25 -36.23
CA ALA A 58 4.58 -27.03 -35.05
C ALA A 58 3.08 -26.90 -34.77
N ARG A 59 2.50 -25.71 -34.97
CA ARG A 59 1.05 -25.47 -34.89
C ARG A 59 0.27 -26.28 -35.92
N LEU A 60 0.74 -26.31 -37.18
CA LEU A 60 0.12 -27.06 -38.27
C LEU A 60 0.32 -28.58 -38.13
N GLN A 61 1.47 -29.02 -37.61
CA GLN A 61 1.71 -30.43 -37.26
C GLN A 61 0.93 -30.85 -36.01
N GLY A 62 0.59 -29.91 -35.13
CA GLY A 62 -0.27 -30.09 -33.97
C GLY A 62 -1.76 -30.04 -34.28
N GLY A 63 -2.16 -29.76 -35.52
CA GLY A 63 -3.56 -29.57 -35.93
C GLY A 63 -4.00 -30.57 -36.98
N GLY A 64 -4.38 -31.78 -36.56
CA GLY A 64 -5.06 -32.75 -37.45
C GLY A 64 -4.89 -34.21 -37.08
N GLY A 65 -5.17 -34.59 -35.83
CA GLY A 65 -5.18 -36.00 -35.44
C GLY A 65 -5.50 -36.17 -33.97
N THR A 66 -6.76 -36.49 -33.67
CA THR A 66 -7.24 -36.90 -32.34
C THR A 66 -6.60 -38.23 -31.94
N ALA A 67 -5.36 -38.19 -31.49
CA ALA A 67 -4.85 -39.16 -30.53
C ALA A 67 -5.02 -38.52 -29.16
N VAL A 68 -6.09 -38.88 -28.45
CA VAL A 68 -6.31 -38.47 -27.06
C VAL A 68 -5.10 -38.97 -26.27
N LYS A 69 -4.16 -38.08 -25.97
CA LYS A 69 -3.09 -38.39 -25.03
C LYS A 69 -3.70 -38.41 -23.66
N VAL A 70 -3.54 -39.56 -23.02
CA VAL A 70 -4.06 -39.88 -21.70
C VAL A 70 -2.87 -39.89 -20.74
N LEU A 71 -2.85 -38.90 -19.85
CA LEU A 71 -1.84 -38.75 -18.82
C LEU A 71 -2.28 -39.55 -17.60
N LYS A 72 -1.43 -40.49 -17.16
CA LYS A 72 -1.79 -41.47 -16.13
C LYS A 72 -1.62 -40.96 -14.72
N THR A 73 -0.77 -39.95 -14.52
CA THR A 73 -0.48 -39.42 -13.19
C THR A 73 -0.78 -37.94 -13.10
N GLN A 74 -1.12 -37.49 -11.88
CA GLN A 74 -1.28 -36.07 -11.59
C GLN A 74 0.03 -35.29 -11.79
N LEU A 75 1.18 -35.95 -11.64
CA LEU A 75 2.48 -35.34 -11.86
C LEU A 75 2.65 -34.96 -13.33
N ASP A 76 2.33 -35.90 -14.24
CA ASP A 76 2.41 -35.69 -15.68
C ASP A 76 1.41 -34.62 -16.15
N ALA A 77 0.22 -34.57 -15.54
CA ALA A 77 -0.78 -33.52 -15.80
C ALA A 77 -0.30 -32.12 -15.38
N VAL A 78 0.35 -32.01 -14.21
CA VAL A 78 0.93 -30.73 -13.75
C VAL A 78 2.09 -30.30 -14.65
N GLU A 79 2.95 -31.23 -15.05
CA GLU A 79 4.06 -30.95 -15.95
C GLU A 79 3.56 -30.50 -17.32
N PHE A 80 2.55 -31.18 -17.88
CA PHE A 80 1.89 -30.78 -19.12
C PHE A 80 1.33 -29.35 -19.04
N LEU A 81 0.56 -29.03 -18.01
CA LEU A 81 -0.05 -27.70 -17.85
C LEU A 81 1.00 -26.60 -17.61
N THR A 82 2.10 -26.92 -16.92
CA THR A 82 3.21 -25.99 -16.72
C THR A 82 3.95 -25.73 -18.04
N ASN A 83 4.19 -26.78 -18.83
CA ASN A 83 4.82 -26.68 -20.16
C ASN A 83 3.96 -25.90 -21.15
N GLN A 84 2.63 -25.94 -21.02
CA GLN A 84 1.68 -25.11 -21.78
C GLN A 84 1.64 -23.64 -21.30
N GLY A 85 2.45 -23.26 -20.31
CA GLY A 85 2.60 -21.87 -19.86
C GLY A 85 1.60 -21.42 -18.80
N PHE A 86 0.96 -22.34 -18.07
CA PHE A 86 0.10 -22.00 -16.93
C PHE A 86 0.86 -22.06 -15.61
N LYS A 87 0.54 -21.15 -14.69
CA LYS A 87 1.11 -21.19 -13.33
C LYS A 87 0.29 -22.12 -12.44
N LEU A 88 0.86 -23.27 -12.08
CA LEU A 88 0.21 -24.29 -11.26
C LEU A 88 1.20 -24.97 -10.32
N SER A 89 0.79 -25.28 -9.09
CA SER A 89 1.58 -26.08 -8.15
C SER A 89 0.94 -27.45 -7.92
N LYS A 90 1.74 -28.47 -7.59
CA LYS A 90 1.27 -29.85 -7.33
C LYS A 90 0.18 -29.91 -6.25
N SER A 91 0.36 -29.15 -5.16
CA SER A 91 -0.61 -29.10 -4.05
C SER A 91 -1.94 -28.47 -4.48
N LYS A 92 -1.92 -27.42 -5.30
CA LYS A 92 -3.14 -26.81 -5.84
C LYS A 92 -3.86 -27.76 -6.79
N PHE A 93 -3.13 -28.42 -7.69
CA PHE A 93 -3.72 -29.36 -8.63
C PHE A 93 -4.38 -30.54 -7.90
N GLY A 94 -3.70 -31.15 -6.92
CA GLY A 94 -4.27 -32.24 -6.13
C GLY A 94 -5.53 -31.82 -5.37
N ARG A 95 -5.57 -30.59 -4.82
CA ARG A 95 -6.80 -30.05 -4.20
C ARG A 95 -7.92 -29.88 -5.23
N ASP A 96 -7.61 -29.30 -6.40
CA ASP A 96 -8.62 -29.07 -7.43
C ASP A 96 -9.15 -30.39 -8.05
N VAL A 97 -8.34 -31.45 -8.09
CA VAL A 97 -8.78 -32.81 -8.45
C VAL A 97 -9.71 -33.38 -7.37
N ASN A 98 -9.37 -33.26 -6.09
CA ASN A 98 -10.22 -33.70 -4.98
C ASN A 98 -11.55 -32.91 -4.92
N ASP A 99 -11.52 -31.64 -5.30
CA ASP A 99 -12.70 -30.77 -5.39
C ASP A 99 -13.55 -31.05 -6.65
N GLY A 100 -13.15 -31.99 -7.51
CA GLY A 100 -13.87 -32.37 -8.72
C GLY A 100 -13.81 -31.33 -9.85
N LYS A 101 -12.85 -30.40 -9.83
CA LYS A 101 -12.71 -29.35 -10.85
C LYS A 101 -11.99 -29.82 -12.12
N VAL A 102 -11.38 -31.00 -12.08
CA VAL A 102 -10.68 -31.62 -13.20
C VAL A 102 -11.44 -32.87 -13.60
N ALA A 103 -11.91 -32.93 -14.85
CA ALA A 103 -12.57 -34.12 -15.37
C ALA A 103 -11.54 -35.25 -15.58
N THR A 104 -11.91 -36.46 -15.14
CA THR A 104 -11.11 -37.68 -15.29
C THR A 104 -11.92 -38.76 -16.01
N THR A 105 -11.22 -39.64 -16.72
CA THR A 105 -11.81 -40.82 -17.35
C THR A 105 -12.25 -41.83 -16.26
N VAL A 106 -13.04 -42.85 -16.62
CA VAL A 106 -13.52 -43.92 -15.71
C VAL A 106 -12.37 -44.62 -14.95
N GLU A 107 -11.18 -44.68 -15.55
CA GLU A 107 -9.95 -45.24 -14.96
C GLU A 107 -9.15 -44.24 -14.10
N GLY A 108 -9.62 -43.00 -13.97
CA GLY A 108 -8.96 -41.95 -13.18
C GLY A 108 -7.84 -41.21 -13.92
N PHE A 109 -7.73 -41.36 -15.24
CA PHE A 109 -6.72 -40.69 -16.05
C PHE A 109 -7.15 -39.30 -16.52
N PHE A 110 -6.17 -38.51 -16.95
CA PHE A 110 -6.35 -37.13 -17.38
C PHE A 110 -6.16 -37.02 -18.88
N GLU A 111 -7.18 -36.52 -19.58
CA GLU A 111 -7.11 -36.26 -21.01
C GLU A 111 -6.62 -34.83 -21.27
N ASP A 112 -5.78 -34.64 -22.28
CA ASP A 112 -5.22 -33.32 -22.64
C ASP A 112 -6.32 -32.25 -22.81
N GLY A 113 -7.43 -32.61 -23.47
CA GLY A 113 -8.57 -31.69 -23.67
C GLY A 113 -9.25 -31.28 -22.36
N ALA A 114 -9.41 -32.22 -21.42
CA ALA A 114 -9.98 -31.95 -20.10
C ALA A 114 -9.05 -31.07 -19.25
N LEU A 115 -7.74 -31.28 -19.33
CA LEU A 115 -6.75 -30.46 -18.64
C LEU A 115 -6.70 -29.03 -19.18
N LEU A 116 -6.74 -28.85 -20.51
CA LEU A 116 -6.77 -27.52 -21.12
C LEU A 116 -8.07 -26.78 -20.82
N ALA A 117 -9.22 -27.48 -20.78
CA ALA A 117 -10.48 -26.91 -20.32
C ALA A 117 -10.37 -26.41 -18.87
N TYR A 118 -9.89 -27.25 -17.95
CA TYR A 118 -9.61 -26.85 -16.57
C TYR A 118 -8.67 -25.64 -16.50
N ALA A 119 -7.59 -25.63 -17.28
CA ALA A 119 -6.62 -24.55 -17.29
C ALA A 119 -7.23 -23.22 -17.73
N SER A 120 -8.09 -23.24 -18.74
CA SER A 120 -8.77 -22.03 -19.24
C SER A 120 -9.74 -21.41 -18.22
N LEU A 121 -10.40 -22.24 -17.40
CA LEU A 121 -11.38 -21.78 -16.40
C LEU A 121 -10.74 -21.42 -15.06
N HIS A 122 -9.69 -22.12 -14.65
CA HIS A 122 -9.21 -22.10 -13.27
C HIS A 122 -7.75 -21.69 -13.10
N LEU A 123 -6.98 -21.55 -14.17
CA LEU A 123 -5.58 -21.15 -14.12
C LEU A 123 -5.33 -19.80 -14.78
N THR A 124 -4.31 -19.11 -14.27
CA THR A 124 -3.83 -17.87 -14.88
C THR A 124 -2.63 -18.19 -15.76
N PRO A 125 -2.59 -17.71 -17.01
CA PRO A 125 -1.40 -17.79 -17.84
C PRO A 125 -0.20 -17.14 -17.16
N LEU A 126 0.98 -17.75 -17.25
CA LEU A 126 2.19 -17.33 -16.53
C LEU A 126 2.56 -15.86 -16.83
N ALA A 127 2.50 -15.46 -18.10
CA ALA A 127 2.76 -14.08 -18.52
C ALA A 127 1.82 -13.04 -17.87
N LYS A 128 0.55 -13.39 -17.64
CA LYS A 128 -0.41 -12.49 -16.96
C LYS A 128 -0.13 -12.40 -15.46
N ALA A 129 0.30 -13.50 -14.85
CA ALA A 129 0.68 -13.53 -13.44
C ALA A 129 1.95 -12.71 -13.17
N GLU A 130 2.95 -12.77 -14.05
CA GLU A 130 4.19 -11.99 -13.94
C GLU A 130 3.96 -10.49 -14.12
N ASN A 131 3.19 -10.08 -15.15
CA ASN A 131 2.82 -8.68 -15.34
C ASN A 131 2.05 -8.12 -14.15
N LYS A 132 1.15 -8.91 -13.55
CA LYS A 132 0.44 -8.51 -12.34
C LYS A 132 1.40 -8.31 -11.18
N ALA A 133 2.32 -9.24 -10.94
CA ALA A 133 3.29 -9.14 -9.86
C ALA A 133 4.23 -7.92 -10.00
N LEU A 134 4.66 -7.62 -11.23
CA LEU A 134 5.45 -6.43 -11.55
C LEU A 134 4.65 -5.14 -11.31
N THR A 135 3.37 -5.14 -11.68
CA THR A 135 2.48 -3.99 -11.46
C THR A 135 2.25 -3.77 -9.97
N ASP A 136 1.91 -4.83 -9.23
CA ASP A 136 1.68 -4.78 -7.78
C ASP A 136 2.94 -4.30 -7.04
N ALA A 137 4.13 -4.78 -7.42
CA ALA A 137 5.39 -4.32 -6.85
C ALA A 137 5.66 -2.83 -7.15
N THR A 138 5.31 -2.37 -8.36
CA THR A 138 5.46 -0.96 -8.74
C THR A 138 4.49 -0.07 -7.95
N VAL A 139 3.23 -0.47 -7.83
CA VAL A 139 2.20 0.24 -7.05
C VAL A 139 2.61 0.34 -5.59
N ASN A 140 3.06 -0.76 -4.98
CA ASN A 140 3.51 -0.78 -3.59
C ASN A 140 4.72 0.12 -3.35
N ARG A 141 5.66 0.18 -4.30
CA ARG A 141 6.81 1.08 -4.21
C ARG A 141 6.38 2.54 -4.29
N VAL A 142 5.52 2.89 -5.25
CA VAL A 142 5.01 4.25 -5.42
C VAL A 142 4.22 4.71 -4.19
N SER A 143 3.39 3.83 -3.59
CA SER A 143 2.66 4.17 -2.37
C SER A 143 3.59 4.37 -1.18
N ALA A 144 4.59 3.51 -1.00
CA ALA A 144 5.57 3.66 0.08
C ALA A 144 6.38 4.97 -0.08
N ASP A 145 6.79 5.30 -1.30
CA ASP A 145 7.49 6.56 -1.59
C ASP A 145 6.59 7.78 -1.32
N ALA A 146 5.29 7.69 -1.61
CA ALA A 146 4.32 8.75 -1.32
C ALA A 146 4.12 8.95 0.19
N ASP A 147 4.00 7.86 0.95
CA ASP A 147 3.88 7.91 2.41
C ASP A 147 5.12 8.53 3.06
N LEU A 148 6.31 8.13 2.60
CA LEU A 148 7.56 8.70 3.08
C LEU A 148 7.62 10.20 2.80
N LYS A 149 7.26 10.63 1.58
CA LYS A 149 7.19 12.06 1.24
C LYS A 149 6.21 12.82 2.14
N ARG A 150 5.03 12.28 2.41
CA ARG A 150 4.05 12.90 3.32
C ARG A 150 4.63 13.07 4.73
N LEU A 151 5.21 12.01 5.30
CA LEU A 151 5.80 12.08 6.64
C LEU A 151 6.99 13.05 6.71
N THR A 152 7.81 13.12 5.65
CA THR A 152 8.89 14.11 5.60
C THR A 152 8.37 15.55 5.52
N ALA A 153 7.28 15.79 4.79
CA ALA A 153 6.66 17.10 4.71
C ALA A 153 6.03 17.52 6.05
N GLU A 154 5.36 16.61 6.76
CA GLU A 154 4.81 16.87 8.09
C GLU A 154 5.92 17.19 9.11
N ARG A 155 7.02 16.42 9.09
CA ARG A 155 8.18 16.71 9.94
C ARG A 155 8.83 18.06 9.62
N ALA A 156 8.96 18.40 8.33
CA ALA A 156 9.49 19.69 7.91
C ALA A 156 8.59 20.84 8.37
N ARG A 157 7.26 20.66 8.30
CA ARG A 157 6.29 21.63 8.81
C ARG A 157 6.40 21.80 10.31
N LEU A 158 6.42 20.73 11.10
CA LEU A 158 6.59 20.81 12.55
C LEU A 158 7.92 21.47 12.94
N LYS A 159 8.99 21.20 12.18
CA LYS A 159 10.29 21.85 12.38
C LYS A 159 10.20 23.35 12.12
N LEU A 160 9.53 23.77 11.04
CA LEU A 160 9.30 25.16 10.72
C LEU A 160 8.46 25.86 11.81
N GLU A 161 7.38 25.23 12.27
CA GLU A 161 6.53 25.75 13.35
C GLU A 161 7.32 25.89 14.66
N LYS A 162 8.24 24.96 14.95
CA LYS A 162 9.17 25.06 16.07
C LYS A 162 10.15 26.23 15.91
N GLU A 163 10.75 26.40 14.74
CA GLU A 163 11.68 27.50 14.43
C GLU A 163 10.99 28.87 14.45
N GLN A 164 9.70 28.93 14.10
CA GLN A 164 8.86 30.12 14.18
C GLN A 164 8.38 30.44 15.61
N GLY A 165 8.70 29.60 16.60
CA GLY A 165 8.29 29.80 17.99
C GLY A 165 6.80 29.54 18.25
N LEU A 166 6.10 28.86 17.33
CA LEU A 166 4.68 28.52 17.48
C LEU A 166 4.45 27.30 18.38
N LEU A 167 5.51 26.55 18.70
CA LEU A 167 5.46 25.32 19.48
C LEU A 167 6.29 25.44 20.75
N MET A 168 5.67 25.09 21.88
CA MET A 168 6.33 24.98 23.18
C MET A 168 6.64 23.51 23.51
N PRO A 169 7.81 23.19 24.08
CA PRO A 169 8.08 21.87 24.64
C PRO A 169 7.05 21.49 25.71
N ARG A 170 6.60 20.23 25.71
CA ARG A 170 5.61 19.76 26.71
C ARG A 170 6.11 19.91 28.15
N ALA A 171 7.38 19.62 28.42
CA ALA A 171 7.95 19.76 29.76
C ALA A 171 7.86 21.21 30.26
N GLN A 172 8.23 22.17 29.42
CA GLN A 172 8.11 23.60 29.73
C GLN A 172 6.65 24.00 29.96
N TYR A 173 5.72 23.51 29.14
CA TYR A 173 4.29 23.79 29.32
C TYR A 173 3.77 23.26 30.67
N GLU A 174 4.15 22.04 31.06
CA GLU A 174 3.74 21.44 32.35
C GLU A 174 4.38 22.18 33.54
N GLU A 175 5.62 22.63 33.39
CA GLU A 175 6.32 23.44 34.40
C GLU A 175 5.65 24.81 34.58
N ASP A 176 5.34 25.50 33.49
CA ASP A 176 4.59 26.77 33.51
C ASP A 176 3.23 26.60 34.17
N LEU A 177 2.54 25.48 33.88
CA LEU A 177 1.25 25.15 34.48
C LEU A 177 1.38 24.85 35.98
N ALA A 178 2.41 24.12 36.39
CA ALA A 178 2.70 23.83 37.79
C ALA A 178 3.04 25.11 38.58
N ALA A 179 3.86 26.00 38.01
CA ALA A 179 4.19 27.30 38.59
C ALA A 179 2.92 28.17 38.78
N ARG A 180 2.05 28.21 37.77
CA ARG A 180 0.73 28.88 37.85
C ARG A 180 -0.15 28.30 38.95
N ALA A 181 -0.16 26.98 39.11
CA ALA A 181 -0.94 26.31 40.16
C ALA A 181 -0.39 26.59 41.56
N MET A 182 0.94 26.61 41.72
CA MET A 182 1.59 26.94 43.00
C MET A 182 1.34 28.39 43.41
N PHE A 183 1.39 29.33 42.46
CA PHE A 183 1.00 30.72 42.70
C PHE A 183 -0.48 30.84 43.09
N PHE A 184 -1.38 30.15 42.38
CA PHE A 184 -2.80 30.17 42.73
C PHE A 184 -3.04 29.63 44.15
N LYS A 185 -2.38 28.52 44.50
CA LYS A 185 -2.46 27.94 45.84
C LYS A 185 -1.98 28.92 46.91
N SER A 186 -0.85 29.60 46.70
CA SER A 186 -0.32 30.56 47.68
C SER A 186 -1.23 31.80 47.84
N GLU A 187 -1.87 32.25 46.77
CA GLU A 187 -2.85 33.33 46.83
C GLU A 187 -4.09 32.92 47.63
N VAL A 188 -4.61 31.70 47.43
CA VAL A 188 -5.73 31.15 48.21
C VAL A 188 -5.38 30.99 49.69
N ASP A 189 -4.22 30.41 50.00
CA ASP A 189 -3.77 30.19 51.37
C ASP A 189 -3.56 31.52 52.11
N SER A 190 -3.06 32.55 51.43
CA SER A 190 -2.80 33.87 52.02
C SER A 190 -4.01 34.81 52.05
N PHE A 191 -5.06 34.53 51.26
CA PHE A 191 -6.22 35.40 51.11
C PHE A 191 -6.91 35.65 52.46
N GLY A 192 -7.20 34.57 53.19
CA GLY A 192 -7.87 34.65 54.49
C GLY A 192 -7.09 35.52 55.48
N PHE A 193 -5.77 35.35 55.57
CA PHE A 193 -4.93 36.14 56.48
C PHE A 193 -4.86 37.63 56.08
N ARG A 194 -4.72 37.93 54.79
CA ARG A 194 -4.64 39.32 54.30
C ARG A 194 -5.97 40.06 54.46
N LYS A 195 -7.09 39.37 54.24
CA LYS A 195 -8.42 39.99 54.14
C LYS A 195 -9.31 39.81 55.36
N ALA A 196 -8.91 39.02 56.36
CA ALA A 196 -9.70 38.79 57.57
C ALA A 196 -10.13 40.10 58.26
N GLY A 197 -9.23 41.09 58.36
CA GLY A 197 -9.54 42.37 58.98
C GLY A 197 -10.62 43.16 58.23
N GLU A 198 -10.55 43.18 56.89
CA GLU A 198 -11.54 43.83 56.04
C GLU A 198 -12.91 43.14 56.16
N ILE A 199 -12.93 41.80 56.19
CA ILE A 199 -14.14 41.00 56.37
C ILE A 199 -14.79 41.28 57.74
N ILE A 200 -13.98 41.29 58.81
CA ILE A 200 -14.47 41.58 60.17
C ILE A 200 -15.05 42.99 60.24
N ALA A 201 -14.38 43.99 59.66
CA ALA A 201 -14.87 45.37 59.64
C ALA A 201 -16.17 45.52 58.84
N LEU A 202 -16.31 44.79 57.73
CA LEU A 202 -17.49 44.82 56.87
C LEU A 202 -18.72 44.24 57.59
N VAL A 203 -18.59 43.03 58.13
CA VAL A 203 -19.71 42.27 58.72
C VAL A 203 -19.98 42.69 60.15
N ASN A 204 -18.95 43.00 60.94
CA ASN A 204 -19.05 43.35 62.36
C ASN A 204 -19.91 42.37 63.20
N GLY A 205 -19.94 41.08 62.80
CA GLY A 205 -20.76 40.04 63.42
C GLY A 205 -22.27 40.10 63.10
N ASP A 206 -22.70 40.97 62.19
CA ASP A 206 -24.11 41.14 61.80
C ASP A 206 -24.46 40.27 60.58
N GLU A 207 -25.33 39.28 60.78
CA GLU A 207 -25.79 38.35 59.75
C GLU A 207 -26.55 39.05 58.61
N SER A 208 -27.19 40.19 58.88
CA SER A 208 -27.93 40.94 57.85
C SER A 208 -27.03 41.49 56.74
N LYS A 209 -25.71 41.56 56.99
CA LYS A 209 -24.71 42.03 56.02
C LYS A 209 -24.14 40.92 55.12
N LEU A 210 -24.67 39.70 55.19
CA LEU A 210 -24.28 38.62 54.29
C LEU A 210 -24.33 39.03 52.79
N PRO A 211 -25.35 39.77 52.29
CA PRO A 211 -25.37 40.21 50.89
C PRO A 211 -24.20 41.14 50.54
N ASP A 212 -23.82 42.03 51.46
CA ASP A 212 -22.69 42.95 51.27
C ASP A 212 -21.35 42.21 51.29
N LEU A 213 -21.22 41.20 52.17
CA LEU A 213 -20.06 40.31 52.19
C LEU A 213 -19.93 39.53 50.87
N LEU A 214 -21.01 38.95 50.36
CA LEU A 214 -20.98 38.20 49.09
C LEU A 214 -20.63 39.10 47.90
N LYS A 215 -21.14 40.33 47.88
CA LYS A 215 -20.80 41.33 46.85
C LYS A 215 -19.32 41.72 46.91
N TRP A 216 -18.81 41.99 48.12
CA TRP A 216 -17.39 42.29 48.33
C TRP A 216 -16.50 41.08 47.96
N TRP A 217 -16.90 39.86 48.36
CA TRP A 217 -16.19 38.62 48.02
C TRP A 217 -16.10 38.42 46.52
N ALA A 218 -17.19 38.63 45.79
CA ALA A 218 -17.20 38.54 44.33
C ALA A 218 -16.25 39.57 43.68
N ALA A 219 -16.20 40.80 44.20
CA ALA A 219 -15.26 41.81 43.72
C ALA A 219 -13.79 41.42 43.95
N GLN A 220 -13.45 40.98 45.17
CA GLN A 220 -12.10 40.48 45.45
C GLN A 220 -11.75 39.24 44.63
N THR A 221 -12.76 38.40 44.36
CA THR A 221 -12.60 37.21 43.52
C THR A 221 -12.37 37.56 42.04
N ALA A 222 -12.84 38.71 41.57
CA ALA A 222 -12.52 39.20 40.23
C ALA A 222 -11.09 39.73 40.19
N ASP A 223 -10.70 40.58 41.15
CA ASP A 223 -9.40 41.25 41.18
C ASP A 223 -8.22 40.26 41.16
N TRP A 224 -8.25 39.20 41.97
CA TRP A 224 -7.18 38.20 41.97
C TRP A 224 -7.20 37.25 40.76
N MET A 225 -8.35 37.07 40.09
CA MET A 225 -8.48 36.23 38.89
C MET A 225 -7.96 36.99 37.67
N ASP A 226 -8.19 38.30 37.60
CA ASP A 226 -7.56 39.18 36.63
C ASP A 226 -6.03 39.19 36.81
N ALA A 227 -5.55 39.19 38.06
CA ALA A 227 -4.13 39.07 38.37
C ALA A 227 -3.53 37.70 38.02
N TRP A 228 -4.33 36.63 38.06
CA TRP A 228 -3.94 35.28 37.62
C TRP A 228 -3.97 35.13 36.09
N ALA A 229 -4.91 35.77 35.42
CA ALA A 229 -5.07 35.75 33.96
C ALA A 229 -4.05 36.61 33.22
N SER A 230 -3.39 37.54 33.91
CA SER A 230 -2.32 38.36 33.31
C SER A 230 -1.17 37.49 32.80
N ASP A 231 -0.67 37.79 31.60
CA ASP A 231 0.52 37.14 31.04
C ASP A 231 1.74 37.49 31.91
N ARG A 232 2.10 36.58 32.80
CA ARG A 232 3.35 36.63 33.55
C ARG A 232 4.30 35.61 32.93
N GLN A 233 5.51 36.07 32.65
CA GLN A 233 6.63 35.18 32.42
C GLN A 233 6.96 34.55 33.78
N PHE A 234 6.59 33.29 33.97
CA PHE A 234 7.14 32.46 35.03
C PHE A 234 8.54 32.10 34.56
N ALA A 235 9.49 33.01 34.76
CA ALA A 235 10.88 32.69 34.48
C ALA A 235 11.27 31.57 35.45
N ALA A 236 11.46 30.35 34.94
CA ALA A 236 12.39 29.44 35.58
C ALA A 236 13.73 30.19 35.59
N SER A 237 14.17 30.63 36.77
CA SER A 237 15.51 31.16 36.92
C SER A 237 16.48 30.06 36.52
N ASP A 238 17.35 30.34 35.55
CA ASP A 238 18.46 29.46 35.15
C ASP A 238 19.40 29.09 36.33
N GLU A 239 19.17 29.65 37.53
CA GLU A 239 19.87 29.29 38.77
C GLU A 239 19.54 27.86 39.27
N ASP A 240 18.44 27.23 38.83
CA ASP A 240 18.07 25.88 39.29
C ASP A 240 18.56 24.73 38.36
N ILE A 241 19.26 25.05 37.26
CA ILE A 241 19.72 24.05 36.27
C ILE A 241 21.17 23.59 36.55
N GLU A 242 21.95 24.28 37.38
CA GLU A 242 23.33 23.87 37.70
C GLU A 242 23.43 22.74 38.74
N GLU A 243 22.37 22.42 39.50
CA GLU A 243 22.47 21.47 40.63
C GLU A 243 22.08 20.01 40.31
N LEU A 244 21.75 19.68 39.05
CA LEU A 244 21.42 18.30 38.63
C LEU A 244 22.44 17.71 37.64
N GLY A 245 23.65 18.29 37.59
CA GLY A 245 24.71 17.95 36.64
C GLY A 245 25.97 17.31 37.22
N GLU A 246 26.06 17.08 38.53
CA GLU A 246 27.16 16.31 39.15
C GLU A 246 26.61 15.35 40.21
N ASP A 247 26.36 14.11 39.79
CA ASP A 247 26.76 12.86 40.49
C ASP A 247 26.39 11.60 39.65
#